data_AF-A0A3N5ZPR4-F1
#
_entry.id   AF-A0A3N5ZPR4-F1
#
_cell.length_a   1.000
_cell.length_b   1.000
_cell.length_c   1.000
_cell.angle_alpha   90.00
_cell.angle_beta   90.00
_cell.angle_gamma   90.00
#
_symmetry.space_group_name_H-M   'P 1'
#
loop_
_entity.id
_entity.type
_entity.pdbx_description
1 polymer ?
#
loop_
_entity_poly.entity_id
_entity_poly.type
_entity_poly.pdbx_seq_one_letter_code
_entity_poly.pdbx_strand_id
1 'polypeptide(L)'
;VVPYNVVNGAGVKDQLLSLAKVESSGNPRTRLPRRNGQWEGKPGNGKWYSDKPQVKKITNGEGVEFKEGRPNFTPWSDGDLVFEKGKLTGTSDDFSLVYEHIQKQYNLPSKNAAKKLLKQAGVTPHHKSDTVIELIPTDLHRNVPHIGSASDLRGGY
;
A
#
# COMPACT_ATOMS: atom_id res chain seq x y z
N VAL A 1 -31.58 43.03 -22.10
CA VAL A 1 -31.50 41.69 -22.72
C VAL A 1 -30.09 41.18 -22.51
N VAL A 2 -29.88 40.15 -21.70
CA VAL A 2 -28.54 39.59 -21.45
C VAL A 2 -28.26 38.61 -22.60
N PRO A 3 -27.18 38.76 -23.39
CA PRO A 3 -26.90 37.85 -24.48
C PRO A 3 -26.34 36.53 -23.94
N TYR A 4 -26.88 35.43 -24.48
CA TYR A 4 -26.41 34.08 -24.25
C TYR A 4 -25.01 33.92 -24.85
N ASN A 5 -24.01 33.74 -23.99
CA ASN A 5 -22.65 33.43 -24.43
C ASN A 5 -22.60 31.97 -24.92
N VAL A 6 -22.25 31.82 -26.20
CA VAL A 6 -21.89 30.56 -26.84
C VAL A 6 -20.60 30.06 -26.20
N VAL A 7 -20.71 29.10 -25.29
CA VAL A 7 -19.55 28.42 -24.70
C VAL A 7 -18.98 27.44 -25.72
N ASN A 8 -17.80 27.76 -26.22
CA ASN A 8 -17.00 26.94 -27.13
C ASN A 8 -16.72 25.57 -26.46
N GLY A 9 -17.17 24.47 -27.06
CA GLY A 9 -17.21 23.14 -26.42
C GLY A 9 -15.85 22.56 -25.98
N ALA A 10 -14.73 23.12 -26.44
CA ALA A 10 -13.39 22.79 -25.96
C ALA A 10 -13.14 23.32 -24.53
N GLY A 11 -13.58 24.55 -24.23
CA GLY A 11 -13.38 25.16 -22.91
C GLY A 11 -14.19 24.47 -21.81
N VAL A 12 -15.39 23.95 -22.15
CA VAL A 12 -16.23 23.21 -21.19
C VAL A 12 -15.63 21.86 -20.84
N LYS A 13 -14.95 21.19 -21.78
CA LYS A 13 -14.25 19.92 -21.50
C LYS A 13 -13.04 20.14 -20.60
N ASP A 14 -12.23 21.17 -20.85
CA ASP A 14 -11.08 21.50 -20.00
C ASP A 14 -11.51 21.99 -18.61
N GLN A 15 -12.65 22.69 -18.54
CA GLN A 15 -13.25 23.10 -17.28
C GLN A 15 -13.84 21.91 -16.51
N LEU A 16 -14.49 20.95 -17.19
CA LEU A 16 -14.95 19.69 -16.56
C LEU A 16 -13.78 18.80 -16.13
N LEU A 17 -12.71 18.71 -16.93
CA LEU A 17 -11.48 17.97 -16.57
C LEU A 17 -10.77 18.62 -15.38
N SER A 18 -10.70 19.95 -15.32
CA SER A 18 -10.12 20.65 -14.18
C SER A 18 -11.00 20.55 -12.92
N LEU A 19 -12.34 20.61 -13.06
CA LEU A 19 -13.28 20.36 -11.95
C LEU A 19 -13.22 18.91 -11.45
N ALA A 20 -13.15 17.91 -12.34
CA ALA A 20 -12.95 16.51 -11.97
C ALA A 20 -11.59 16.26 -11.28
N LYS A 21 -10.55 17.01 -11.67
CA LYS A 21 -9.23 16.98 -11.03
C LYS A 21 -9.22 17.68 -9.67
N VAL A 22 -10.10 18.69 -9.49
CA VAL A 22 -10.31 19.40 -8.22
C VAL A 22 -11.21 18.61 -7.26
N GLU A 23 -12.21 17.86 -7.71
CA GLU A 23 -12.99 16.96 -6.84
C GLU A 23 -12.16 15.78 -6.29
N SER A 24 -11.05 15.46 -6.94
CA SER A 24 -10.02 14.53 -6.43
C SER A 24 -9.08 15.16 -5.38
N SER A 25 -9.29 16.41 -4.94
CA SER A 25 -8.38 17.12 -4.02
C SER A 25 -8.61 16.82 -2.53
N GLY A 26 -9.01 15.59 -2.20
CA GLY A 26 -8.65 15.06 -0.88
C GLY A 26 -7.16 14.77 -0.92
N ASN A 27 -6.36 15.41 -0.07
CA ASN A 27 -4.96 14.97 0.06
C ASN A 27 -5.00 13.54 0.62
N PRO A 28 -4.38 12.55 -0.05
CA PRO A 28 -4.25 11.22 0.49
C PRO A 28 -3.80 11.28 1.91
N ARG A 29 -4.56 10.63 2.80
CA ARG A 29 -4.07 10.38 4.13
C ARG A 29 -2.73 9.68 3.97
N THR A 30 -1.67 10.38 4.32
CA THR A 30 -0.32 9.84 4.33
C THR A 30 0.07 9.62 5.78
N ARG A 31 0.62 8.45 6.05
CA ARG A 31 1.30 8.16 7.30
C ARG A 31 2.74 7.91 6.94
N LEU A 32 3.63 8.79 7.37
CA LEU A 32 5.05 8.69 7.08
C LEU A 32 5.84 8.47 8.37
N PRO A 33 6.99 7.78 8.31
CA PRO A 33 7.94 7.80 9.40
C PRO A 33 8.44 9.23 9.69
N ARG A 34 8.55 9.56 10.99
CA ARG A 34 8.97 10.88 11.48
C ARG A 34 10.02 10.83 12.59
N ARG A 35 10.30 9.66 13.16
CA ARG A 35 11.18 9.45 14.31
C ARG A 35 11.86 8.08 14.18
N ASN A 36 13.01 7.90 14.86
CA ASN A 36 13.80 6.65 14.85
C ASN A 36 14.28 6.26 13.45
N GLY A 37 14.82 7.25 12.75
CA GLY A 37 15.39 7.13 11.43
C GLY A 37 15.50 8.50 10.77
N GLN A 38 15.98 8.50 9.53
CA GLN A 38 16.23 9.69 8.74
C GLN A 38 15.74 9.50 7.30
N TRP A 39 15.30 10.59 6.69
CA TRP A 39 14.98 10.63 5.27
C TRP A 39 16.20 11.08 4.47
N GLU A 40 16.47 10.36 3.39
CA GLU A 40 17.23 10.87 2.26
C GLU A 40 16.24 11.29 1.17
N GLY A 41 16.30 12.56 0.77
CA GLY A 41 15.29 13.16 -0.12
C GLY A 41 14.07 13.69 0.63
N LYS A 42 12.98 13.94 -0.11
CA LYS A 42 11.75 14.51 0.46
C LYS A 42 10.97 13.41 1.20
N PRO A 43 10.45 13.64 2.41
CA PRO A 43 9.59 12.67 3.09
C PRO A 43 8.44 12.19 2.20
N GLY A 44 8.32 10.86 2.05
CA GLY A 44 7.36 10.21 1.17
C GLY A 44 7.75 10.12 -0.31
N ASN A 45 8.85 10.74 -0.73
CA ASN A 45 9.42 10.68 -2.09
C ASN A 45 10.95 10.64 -1.98
N GLY A 46 11.47 9.52 -1.49
CA GLY A 46 12.87 9.35 -1.08
C GLY A 46 13.06 8.06 -0.28
N LYS A 47 14.24 7.86 0.31
CA LYS A 47 14.53 6.68 1.12
C LYS A 47 14.40 6.99 2.61
N TRP A 48 13.72 6.12 3.35
CA TRP A 48 13.68 6.16 4.80
C TRP A 48 14.65 5.12 5.39
N TYR A 49 15.66 5.60 6.11
CA TYR A 49 16.62 4.77 6.84
C TYR A 49 16.18 4.69 8.31
N SER A 50 15.76 3.52 8.78
CA SER A 50 15.33 3.35 10.17
C SER A 50 16.52 3.13 11.11
N ASP A 51 16.48 3.71 12.31
CA ASP A 51 17.44 3.45 13.38
C ASP A 51 17.18 2.14 14.13
N LYS A 52 16.00 1.54 13.93
CA LYS A 52 15.55 0.36 14.66
C LYS A 52 16.38 -0.88 14.27
N PRO A 53 17.04 -1.57 15.23
CA PRO A 53 17.87 -2.75 14.93
C PRO A 53 17.14 -3.85 14.17
N GLN A 54 15.87 -4.09 14.49
CA GLN A 54 15.04 -5.09 13.82
C GLN A 54 14.77 -4.77 12.34
N VAL A 55 14.68 -3.48 11.99
CA VAL A 55 14.55 -3.05 10.58
C VAL A 55 15.89 -3.19 9.89
N LYS A 56 16.97 -2.67 10.50
CA LYS A 56 18.33 -2.76 9.93
C LYS A 56 18.79 -4.18 9.66
N LYS A 57 18.42 -5.14 10.53
CA LYS A 57 18.72 -6.56 10.35
C LYS A 57 18.12 -7.12 9.06
N ILE A 58 16.93 -6.67 8.68
CA ILE A 58 16.23 -7.12 7.46
C ILE A 58 16.74 -6.34 6.25
N THR A 59 16.90 -5.02 6.38
CA THR A 59 17.31 -4.17 5.26
C THR A 59 18.81 -4.16 5.00
N ASN A 60 19.60 -4.80 5.85
CA ASN A 60 21.05 -4.68 5.88
C ASN A 60 21.52 -3.21 5.93
N GLY A 61 20.75 -2.34 6.60
CA GLY A 61 21.00 -0.91 6.68
C GLY A 61 20.50 -0.09 5.49
N GLU A 62 20.01 -0.71 4.42
CA GLU A 62 19.42 0.00 3.29
C GLU A 62 18.13 0.73 3.67
N GLY A 63 17.88 1.85 2.99
CA GLY A 63 16.68 2.66 3.18
C GLY A 63 15.49 2.11 2.41
N VAL A 64 14.30 2.12 3.02
CA VAL A 64 13.04 1.79 2.36
C VAL A 64 12.67 2.94 1.44
N GLU A 65 12.58 2.68 0.14
CA GLU A 65 12.13 3.68 -0.83
C GLU A 65 10.63 3.99 -0.63
N PHE A 66 10.29 5.26 -0.69
CA PHE A 66 8.92 5.73 -0.77
C PHE A 66 8.72 6.55 -2.04
N LYS A 67 7.57 6.35 -2.67
CA LYS A 67 7.08 7.15 -3.80
C LYS A 67 5.65 7.56 -3.51
N GLU A 68 5.35 8.85 -3.61
CA GLU A 68 4.02 9.42 -3.35
C GLU A 68 3.43 8.99 -1.99
N GLY A 69 4.30 8.87 -1.00
CA GLY A 69 3.97 8.47 0.37
C GLY A 69 3.70 6.98 0.57
N ARG A 70 3.89 6.13 -0.44
CA ARG A 70 3.77 4.67 -0.35
C ARG A 70 5.16 4.02 -0.24
N PRO A 71 5.39 3.10 0.72
CA PRO A 71 6.64 2.36 0.80
C PRO A 71 6.73 1.30 -0.30
N ASN A 72 7.94 1.06 -0.78
CA ASN A 72 8.29 -0.10 -1.58
C ASN A 72 8.99 -1.13 -0.70
N PHE A 73 8.28 -2.19 -0.32
CA PHE A 73 8.86 -3.31 0.44
C PHE A 73 9.31 -4.48 -0.43
N THR A 74 9.07 -4.44 -1.76
CA THR A 74 9.40 -5.51 -2.72
C THR A 74 10.81 -6.10 -2.53
N PRO A 75 11.88 -5.31 -2.28
CA PRO A 75 13.22 -5.88 -2.12
C PRO A 75 13.38 -6.87 -0.95
N TRP A 76 12.44 -6.88 -0.01
CA TRP A 76 12.41 -7.75 1.16
C TRP A 76 11.15 -8.61 1.23
N SER A 77 10.39 -8.75 0.14
CA SER A 77 9.21 -9.62 0.09
C SER A 77 9.62 -11.10 0.06
N ASP A 78 8.96 -11.93 0.87
CA ASP A 78 9.11 -13.39 0.85
C ASP A 78 8.17 -14.05 -0.18
N GLY A 79 7.37 -13.26 -0.89
CA GLY A 79 6.53 -13.73 -1.99
C GLY A 79 5.27 -12.92 -2.19
N ASP A 80 4.67 -13.08 -3.36
CA ASP A 80 3.50 -12.32 -3.80
C ASP A 80 2.31 -13.27 -4.03
N LEU A 81 1.13 -12.81 -3.65
CA LEU A 81 -0.15 -13.46 -3.97
C LEU A 81 -0.92 -12.53 -4.90
N VAL A 82 -1.24 -13.03 -6.09
CA VAL A 82 -1.98 -12.30 -7.12
C VAL A 82 -3.43 -12.76 -7.10
N PHE A 83 -4.35 -11.80 -6.99
CA PHE A 83 -5.79 -12.00 -7.02
C PHE A 83 -6.39 -11.37 -8.28
N GLU A 84 -7.52 -11.92 -8.72
CA GLU A 84 -8.31 -11.29 -9.78
C GLU A 84 -8.76 -9.88 -9.37
N LYS A 85 -8.87 -8.99 -10.36
CA LYS A 85 -9.32 -7.63 -10.14
C LYS A 85 -10.70 -7.60 -9.46
N GLY A 86 -10.83 -6.77 -8.42
CA GLY A 86 -12.07 -6.61 -7.66
C GLY A 86 -12.28 -7.65 -6.55
N LYS A 87 -11.36 -8.60 -6.35
CA LYS A 87 -11.43 -9.55 -5.21
C LYS A 87 -10.98 -8.92 -3.89
N LEU A 88 -10.00 -8.02 -3.94
CA LEU A 88 -9.50 -7.33 -2.76
C LEU A 88 -10.33 -6.08 -2.51
N THR A 89 -10.66 -5.86 -1.24
CA THR A 89 -11.49 -4.76 -0.75
C THR A 89 -10.72 -3.75 0.09
N GLY A 90 -9.48 -4.09 0.45
CA GLY A 90 -8.67 -3.39 1.42
C GLY A 90 -9.10 -3.63 2.86
N THR A 91 -10.08 -4.48 3.14
CA THR A 91 -10.53 -4.77 4.51
C THR A 91 -9.77 -5.95 5.11
N SER A 92 -10.01 -6.25 6.39
CA SER A 92 -9.46 -7.43 7.04
C SER A 92 -9.92 -8.75 6.40
N ASP A 93 -11.04 -8.74 5.68
CA ASP A 93 -11.61 -9.94 5.06
C ASP A 93 -10.71 -10.47 3.94
N ASP A 94 -9.95 -9.59 3.28
CA ASP A 94 -8.96 -9.95 2.28
C ASP A 94 -7.92 -10.94 2.84
N PHE A 95 -7.58 -10.85 4.13
CA PHE A 95 -6.64 -11.79 4.74
C PHE A 95 -7.20 -13.21 4.82
N SER A 96 -8.53 -13.38 4.87
CA SER A 96 -9.16 -14.70 4.76
C SER A 96 -8.90 -15.35 3.40
N LEU A 97 -8.82 -14.55 2.33
CA LEU A 97 -8.45 -15.01 0.98
C LEU A 97 -6.97 -15.40 0.92
N VAL A 98 -6.09 -14.61 1.55
CA VAL A 98 -4.66 -14.95 1.69
C VAL A 98 -4.48 -16.29 2.40
N TYR A 99 -5.13 -16.48 3.55
CA TYR A 99 -5.03 -17.72 4.30
C TYR A 99 -5.62 -18.92 3.55
N GLU A 100 -6.66 -18.71 2.74
CA GLU A 100 -7.20 -19.75 1.87
C GLU A 100 -6.21 -20.17 0.78
N HIS A 101 -5.54 -19.20 0.15
CA HIS A 101 -4.55 -19.46 -0.88
C HIS A 101 -3.38 -20.27 -0.31
N ILE A 102 -2.81 -19.82 0.81
CA ILE A 102 -1.72 -20.52 1.50
C ILE A 102 -2.16 -21.90 2.00
N GLN A 103 -3.41 -22.04 2.49
CA GLN A 103 -3.95 -23.33 2.89
C GLN A 103 -3.90 -24.32 1.72
N LYS A 104 -4.40 -23.92 0.54
CA LYS A 104 -4.44 -24.78 -0.65
C LYS A 104 -3.03 -25.10 -1.16
N GLN A 105 -2.17 -24.10 -1.26
CA GLN A 105 -0.80 -24.24 -1.76
C GLN A 105 0.05 -25.23 -0.93
N TYR A 106 -0.12 -25.23 0.39
CA TYR A 106 0.65 -26.08 1.31
C TYR A 106 -0.15 -27.29 1.83
N ASN A 107 -1.33 -27.57 1.25
CA ASN A 107 -2.24 -28.64 1.66
C ASN A 107 -2.49 -28.67 3.20
N LEU A 108 -2.73 -27.50 3.79
CA LEU A 108 -2.91 -27.34 5.23
C LEU A 108 -4.36 -27.69 5.64
N PRO A 109 -4.57 -28.17 6.87
CA PRO A 109 -5.90 -28.61 7.31
C PRO A 109 -6.92 -27.47 7.50
N SER A 110 -6.48 -26.20 7.55
CA SER A 110 -7.39 -25.05 7.67
C SER A 110 -6.70 -23.71 7.36
N LYS A 111 -7.49 -22.66 7.12
CA LYS A 111 -7.02 -21.25 7.06
C LYS A 111 -6.30 -20.83 8.35
N ASN A 112 -6.70 -21.35 9.50
CA ASN A 112 -6.03 -21.08 10.77
C ASN A 112 -4.62 -21.69 10.83
N ALA A 113 -4.42 -22.88 10.23
CA ALA A 113 -3.08 -23.46 10.09
C ALA A 113 -2.21 -22.60 9.16
N ALA A 114 -2.77 -22.09 8.06
CA ALA A 114 -2.08 -21.14 7.18
C ALA A 114 -1.67 -19.85 7.90
N LYS A 115 -2.58 -19.24 8.67
CA LYS A 115 -2.27 -18.06 9.50
C LYS A 115 -1.16 -18.34 10.51
N LYS A 116 -1.16 -19.51 11.15
CA LYS A 116 -0.10 -19.93 12.08
C LYS A 116 1.24 -20.11 11.36
N LEU A 117 1.23 -20.71 10.17
CA LEU A 117 2.44 -20.87 9.35
C LEU A 117 3.06 -19.52 9.01
N LEU A 118 2.28 -18.55 8.50
CA LEU A 118 2.79 -17.21 8.20
C LEU A 118 3.34 -16.51 9.46
N LYS A 119 2.66 -16.66 10.60
CA LYS A 119 3.15 -16.13 11.89
C LYS A 119 4.47 -16.77 12.31
N GLN A 120 4.63 -18.09 12.14
CA GLN A 120 5.86 -18.82 12.46
C GLN A 120 7.00 -18.43 11.52
N ALA A 121 6.70 -18.21 10.25
CA ALA A 121 7.64 -17.69 9.26
C ALA A 121 8.01 -16.21 9.51
N GLY A 122 7.27 -15.51 10.36
CA GLY A 122 7.56 -14.11 10.70
C GLY A 122 7.14 -13.13 9.61
N VAL A 123 6.18 -13.47 8.75
CA VAL A 123 5.70 -12.60 7.65
C VAL A 123 4.31 -12.06 7.90
N THR A 124 4.04 -10.86 7.38
CA THR A 124 2.75 -10.16 7.42
C THR A 124 2.27 -9.90 5.99
N PRO A 125 1.05 -10.35 5.62
CA PRO A 125 0.44 -9.95 4.36
C PRO A 125 0.23 -8.42 4.28
N HIS A 126 0.71 -7.80 3.21
CA HIS A 126 0.67 -6.36 2.97
C HIS A 126 0.08 -6.07 1.58
N HIS A 127 -0.92 -5.20 1.49
CA HIS A 127 -1.48 -4.76 0.21
C HIS A 127 -0.49 -3.89 -0.57
N LYS A 128 0.05 -4.42 -1.66
CA LYS A 128 0.91 -3.71 -2.64
C LYS A 128 0.09 -2.95 -3.68
N SER A 129 -1.04 -3.52 -4.09
CA SER A 129 -1.95 -2.94 -5.09
C SER A 129 -3.40 -3.39 -4.84
N ASP A 130 -4.29 -3.11 -5.79
CA ASP A 130 -5.67 -3.60 -5.83
C ASP A 130 -5.80 -5.11 -6.10
N THR A 131 -4.71 -5.77 -6.46
CA THR A 131 -4.65 -7.15 -6.94
C THR A 131 -3.51 -7.96 -6.32
N VAL A 132 -2.54 -7.31 -5.68
CA VAL A 132 -1.33 -7.97 -5.16
C VAL A 132 -1.21 -7.77 -3.66
N ILE A 133 -1.05 -8.89 -2.95
CA ILE A 133 -0.60 -8.95 -1.56
C ILE A 133 0.84 -9.44 -1.54
N GLU A 134 1.74 -8.72 -0.86
CA GLU A 134 3.11 -9.16 -0.58
C GLU A 134 3.21 -9.75 0.82
N LEU A 135 4.07 -10.74 1.01
CA LEU A 135 4.42 -11.29 2.31
C LEU A 135 5.68 -10.60 2.83
N ILE A 136 5.50 -9.58 3.67
CA ILE A 136 6.61 -8.75 4.16
C ILE A 136 7.07 -9.23 5.53
N PRO A 137 8.38 -9.31 5.82
CA PRO A 137 8.90 -9.55 7.16
C PRO A 137 8.21 -8.66 8.20
N THR A 138 7.63 -9.28 9.21
CA THR A 138 6.73 -8.63 10.17
C THR A 138 7.43 -7.49 10.91
N ASP A 139 8.71 -7.67 11.23
CA ASP A 139 9.51 -6.64 11.90
C ASP A 139 9.82 -5.46 10.99
N LEU A 140 9.89 -5.62 9.67
CA LEU A 140 9.98 -4.50 8.74
C LEU A 140 8.62 -3.78 8.66
N HIS A 141 7.57 -4.52 8.29
CA HIS A 141 6.22 -4.00 8.06
C HIS A 141 5.67 -3.21 9.26
N ARG A 142 5.79 -3.76 10.48
CA ARG A 142 5.25 -3.11 11.69
C ARG A 142 6.02 -1.88 12.14
N ASN A 143 7.29 -1.75 11.74
CA ASN A 143 8.19 -0.73 12.27
C ASN A 143 8.40 0.47 11.36
N VAL A 144 7.94 0.39 10.12
CA VAL A 144 7.91 1.49 9.16
C VAL A 144 6.47 2.02 9.08
N PRO A 145 6.13 3.17 9.69
CA PRO A 145 4.78 3.72 9.62
C PRO A 145 4.39 4.06 8.18
N HIS A 146 3.29 3.49 7.70
CA HIS A 146 2.79 3.75 6.36
C HIS A 146 1.26 3.65 6.30
N ILE A 147 0.70 4.16 5.20
CA ILE A 147 -0.62 3.78 4.71
C ILE A 147 -0.37 2.96 3.43
N GLY A 148 -0.84 1.72 3.42
CA GLY A 148 -0.74 0.83 2.26
C GLY A 148 -1.95 0.96 1.33
N SER A 149 -1.91 0.26 0.20
CA SER A 149 -2.95 0.30 -0.84
C SER A 149 -4.32 -0.19 -0.37
N ALA A 150 -4.38 -0.88 0.78
CA ALA A 150 -5.64 -1.19 1.46
C ALA A 150 -6.49 0.05 1.75
N SER A 151 -5.88 1.21 2.03
CA SER A 151 -6.63 2.46 2.23
C SER A 151 -7.25 2.96 0.93
N ASP A 152 -6.49 2.87 -0.17
CA ASP A 152 -6.91 3.32 -1.50
C ASP A 152 -8.16 2.54 -1.95
N LEU A 153 -8.17 1.22 -1.72
CA LEU A 153 -9.30 0.34 -1.99
C LEU A 153 -10.60 0.70 -1.24
N ARG A 154 -10.48 1.36 -0.08
CA ARG A 154 -11.64 1.78 0.74
C ARG A 154 -12.07 3.23 0.47
N GLY A 155 -11.55 3.85 -0.59
CA GLY A 155 -11.79 5.25 -0.89
C GLY A 155 -11.03 6.22 0.04
N GLY A 156 -10.04 5.72 0.78
CA GLY A 156 -9.16 6.51 1.63
C GLY A 156 -8.03 7.20 0.87
N TYR A 157 -8.39 7.78 -0.28
CA TYR A 157 -7.60 8.75 -1.02
C TYR A 157 -7.33 10.02 -0.20
#